data_AF-A0A9P8FXT4-F1
#
_entry.id   AF-A0A9P8FXT4-F1
#
_cell.length_a   1.000
_cell.length_b   1.000
_cell.length_c   1.000
_cell.angle_alpha   90.00
_cell.angle_beta   90.00
_cell.angle_gamma   90.00
#
_symmetry.space_group_name_H-M   'P 1'
#
loop_
_entity.id
_entity.type
_entity.pdbx_description
1 polymer ?
#
loop_
_entity_poly.entity_id
_entity_poly.type
_entity_poly.pdbx_seq_one_letter_code
_entity_poly.pdbx_strand_id
1 'polypeptide(L)'
;MNESDTSEQKLWFDSILHLDDDGNIIPATPTQIDFIKMYGELISSVLIPRAAAGKIQRMVKSLSDHGTINGYSYALGLLRRGWFMLSCHQSLAKLADFTIETAKLPETVELIDGEQWPPLLELKRALNDGLQSLEFYLPVESSVDPTVARQVAERQWANINTFCAMLLCRNPTGETDALSQCGHEHCWFTIVGALETSSEALPDSLPRNRLEKYKVWAAGVWFTLAGSVLIELRDRSWGPGPLWTAEGGDESITTERWRFWQRRFSKLADSRQLSVEATKEAREAARTISSVLSF
;
A
#
# COMPACT_ATOMS: atom_id res chain seq x y z
N MET A 1 -9.18 -10.26 18.67
CA MET A 1 -8.51 -10.79 17.47
C MET A 1 -9.52 -11.67 16.78
N ASN A 2 -9.96 -11.31 15.57
CA ASN A 2 -11.08 -11.97 14.90
C ASN A 2 -10.60 -13.28 14.25
N GLU A 3 -11.43 -14.32 14.13
CA GLU A 3 -11.02 -15.60 13.50
C GLU A 3 -10.50 -15.42 12.06
N SER A 4 -11.02 -14.41 11.34
CA SER A 4 -10.55 -14.01 10.01
C SER A 4 -9.10 -13.52 10.00
N ASP A 5 -8.67 -12.81 11.05
CA ASP A 5 -7.31 -12.28 11.15
C ASP A 5 -6.29 -13.43 11.29
N THR A 6 -6.63 -14.44 12.10
CA THR A 6 -5.79 -15.62 12.33
C THR A 6 -5.67 -16.48 11.07
N SER A 7 -6.75 -16.58 10.27
CA SER A 7 -6.74 -17.32 9.00
C SER A 7 -5.84 -16.67 7.96
N GLU A 8 -5.89 -15.33 7.81
CA GLU A 8 -5.03 -14.59 6.88
C GLU A 8 -3.56 -14.64 7.28
N GLN A 9 -3.27 -14.51 8.58
CA GLN A 9 -1.91 -14.66 9.08
C GLN A 9 -1.36 -16.05 8.76
N LYS A 10 -2.15 -17.09 9.00
CA LYS A 10 -1.77 -18.46 8.66
C LYS A 10 -1.53 -18.63 7.15
N LEU A 11 -2.43 -18.15 6.30
CA LEU A 11 -2.25 -18.20 4.84
C LEU A 11 -1.01 -17.44 4.38
N TRP A 12 -0.73 -16.30 5.01
CA TRP A 12 0.48 -15.53 4.72
C TRP A 12 1.74 -16.33 5.09
N PHE A 13 1.79 -16.94 6.27
CA PHE A 13 2.89 -17.85 6.66
C PHE A 13 3.05 -19.05 5.73
N ASP A 14 1.95 -19.71 5.40
CA ASP A 14 1.95 -20.88 4.53
C ASP A 14 2.47 -20.48 3.13
N SER A 15 2.17 -19.25 2.67
CA SER A 15 2.65 -18.75 1.38
C SER A 15 4.14 -18.41 1.31
N ILE A 16 4.79 -18.29 2.47
CA ILE A 16 6.22 -17.97 2.56
C ILE A 16 7.07 -19.24 2.42
N LEU A 17 6.48 -20.41 2.66
CA LEU A 17 7.14 -21.69 2.45
C LEU A 17 7.21 -21.94 0.94
N HIS A 18 8.43 -22.05 0.42
CA HIS A 18 8.66 -22.32 -1.00
C HIS A 18 8.17 -23.73 -1.35
N LEU A 19 7.57 -23.89 -2.54
CA LEU A 19 7.32 -25.19 -3.14
C LEU A 19 8.38 -25.44 -4.23
N ASP A 20 8.87 -26.67 -4.36
CA ASP A 20 9.68 -27.08 -5.52
C ASP A 20 8.79 -27.30 -6.75
N ASP A 21 9.41 -27.60 -7.88
CA ASP A 21 8.71 -27.84 -9.16
C ASP A 21 7.71 -29.02 -9.08
N ASP A 22 7.89 -29.92 -8.10
CA ASP A 22 7.04 -31.07 -7.82
C ASP A 22 5.95 -30.75 -6.77
N GLY A 23 5.87 -29.50 -6.30
CA GLY A 23 4.90 -29.05 -5.32
C GLY A 23 5.21 -29.46 -3.87
N ASN A 24 6.41 -29.96 -3.59
CA ASN A 24 6.86 -30.26 -2.23
C ASN A 24 7.37 -29.01 -1.54
N ILE A 25 7.16 -28.92 -0.23
CA ILE A 25 7.69 -27.83 0.58
C ILE A 25 9.22 -27.92 0.61
N ILE A 26 9.90 -26.92 0.03
CA ILE A 26 11.34 -26.74 0.19
C ILE A 26 11.60 -26.31 1.63
N PRO A 27 12.44 -27.05 2.39
CA PRO A 27 12.75 -26.69 3.77
C PRO A 27 13.37 -25.30 3.83
N ALA A 28 12.75 -24.40 4.58
CA ALA A 28 13.32 -23.11 4.88
C ALA A 28 14.63 -23.27 5.65
N THR A 29 15.66 -22.51 5.27
CA THR A 29 16.92 -22.44 6.01
C THR A 29 16.68 -21.92 7.44
N PRO A 30 17.57 -22.19 8.41
CA PRO A 30 17.44 -21.66 9.77
C PRO A 30 17.24 -20.14 9.80
N THR A 31 17.99 -19.40 8.97
CA THR A 31 17.86 -17.94 8.85
C THR A 31 16.48 -17.52 8.35
N GLN A 32 15.95 -18.20 7.33
CA GLN A 32 14.60 -17.92 6.81
C GLN A 32 13.53 -18.19 7.87
N ILE A 33 13.67 -19.28 8.63
CA ILE A 33 12.80 -19.58 9.77
C ILE A 33 12.83 -18.47 10.82
N ASP A 34 14.00 -17.91 11.12
CA ASP A 34 14.14 -16.83 12.10
C ASP A 34 13.49 -15.52 11.62
N PHE A 35 13.60 -15.20 10.33
CA PHE A 35 12.85 -14.09 9.72
C PHE A 35 11.33 -14.32 9.82
N ILE A 36 10.85 -15.51 9.46
CA ILE A 36 9.43 -15.86 9.55
C ILE A 36 8.92 -15.70 10.98
N LYS A 37 9.64 -16.26 11.96
CA LYS A 37 9.31 -16.13 13.38
C LYS A 37 9.27 -14.68 13.82
N MET A 38 10.26 -13.88 13.43
CA MET A 38 10.32 -12.45 13.78
C MET A 38 9.09 -11.70 13.29
N TYR A 39 8.71 -11.86 12.01
CA TYR A 39 7.50 -11.21 11.53
C TYR A 39 6.25 -11.76 12.22
N GLY A 40 6.23 -13.05 12.57
CA GLY A 40 5.11 -13.59 13.33
C GLY A 40 4.95 -13.03 14.72
N GLU A 41 6.06 -12.82 15.41
CA GLU A 41 6.09 -12.12 16.69
C GLU A 41 5.63 -10.66 16.50
N LEU A 42 6.06 -9.99 15.42
CA LEU A 42 5.63 -8.63 15.08
C LEU A 42 4.11 -8.55 14.87
N ILE A 43 3.58 -9.39 13.98
CA ILE A 43 2.15 -9.41 13.64
C ILE A 43 1.30 -9.83 14.85
N SER A 44 1.80 -10.69 15.72
CA SER A 44 1.13 -11.11 16.96
C SER A 44 1.29 -10.13 18.13
N SER A 45 1.92 -8.96 17.92
CA SER A 45 2.25 -7.97 18.97
C SER A 45 3.21 -8.48 20.06
N VAL A 46 3.86 -9.63 19.87
CA VAL A 46 4.90 -10.13 20.80
C VAL A 46 6.17 -9.29 20.67
N LEU A 47 6.47 -8.83 19.44
CA LEU A 47 7.63 -8.00 19.15
C LEU A 47 7.16 -6.62 18.65
N ILE A 48 7.70 -5.55 19.25
CA ILE A 48 7.41 -4.20 18.79
C ILE A 48 8.20 -3.87 17.51
N PRO A 49 7.69 -2.99 16.61
CA PRO A 49 8.33 -2.64 15.34
C PRO A 49 9.82 -2.29 15.43
N ARG A 50 10.22 -1.45 16.39
CA ARG A 50 11.62 -1.08 16.61
C ARG A 50 12.52 -2.26 16.98
N ALA A 51 12.01 -3.16 17.82
CA ALA A 51 12.76 -4.35 18.24
C ALA A 51 12.88 -5.36 17.08
N ALA A 52 11.85 -5.48 16.24
CA ALA A 52 11.87 -6.24 15.01
C ALA A 52 12.91 -5.70 14.02
N ALA A 53 12.95 -4.38 13.79
CA ALA A 53 13.94 -3.73 12.94
C ALA A 53 15.37 -4.03 13.43
N GLY A 54 15.64 -3.86 14.72
CA GLY A 54 16.94 -4.22 15.30
C GLY A 54 17.27 -5.72 15.23
N LYS A 55 16.27 -6.61 15.23
CA LYS A 55 16.47 -8.06 15.06
C LYS A 55 16.87 -8.39 13.63
N ILE A 56 16.24 -7.78 12.62
CA ILE A 56 16.70 -7.88 11.22
C ILE A 56 18.14 -7.45 11.08
N GLN A 57 18.49 -6.27 11.60
CA GLN A 57 19.83 -5.73 11.50
C GLN A 57 20.89 -6.72 12.02
N ARG A 58 20.65 -7.28 13.22
CA ARG A 58 21.54 -8.27 13.84
C ARG A 58 21.63 -9.55 13.03
N MET A 59 20.49 -10.07 12.56
CA MET A 59 20.45 -11.28 11.74
C MET A 59 21.23 -11.10 10.45
N VAL A 60 21.02 -9.99 9.74
CA VAL A 60 21.70 -9.73 8.47
C VAL A 60 23.20 -9.52 8.67
N LYS A 61 23.63 -8.77 9.69
CA LYS A 61 25.05 -8.62 10.05
C LYS A 61 25.76 -9.92 10.42
N SER A 62 25.01 -10.93 10.84
CA SER A 62 25.59 -12.23 11.20
C SER A 62 25.87 -13.12 9.98
N LEU A 63 25.45 -12.71 8.79
CA LEU A 63 25.67 -13.42 7.53
C LEU A 63 27.01 -12.98 6.90
N SER A 64 27.58 -13.84 6.05
CA SER A 64 28.71 -13.44 5.20
C SER A 64 28.30 -12.34 4.22
N ASP A 65 29.23 -11.60 3.61
CA ASP A 65 28.91 -10.47 2.71
C ASP A 65 27.89 -10.83 1.61
N HIS A 66 28.03 -12.01 0.98
CA HIS A 66 27.05 -12.51 0.00
C HIS A 66 25.73 -12.97 0.65
N GLY A 67 25.77 -13.42 1.90
CA GLY A 67 24.58 -13.73 2.69
C GLY A 67 23.81 -12.49 3.16
N THR A 68 24.49 -11.35 3.36
CA THR A 68 23.92 -10.09 3.81
C THR A 68 22.89 -9.53 2.82
N ILE A 69 23.24 -9.52 1.53
CA ILE A 69 22.33 -9.07 0.45
C ILE A 69 21.10 -9.98 0.40
N ASN A 70 21.31 -11.30 0.37
CA ASN A 70 20.23 -12.29 0.34
C ASN A 70 19.31 -12.22 1.57
N GLY A 71 19.86 -11.89 2.74
CA GLY A 71 19.10 -11.71 3.98
C GLY A 71 18.14 -10.52 3.93
N TYR A 72 18.61 -9.37 3.44
CA TYR A 72 17.73 -8.21 3.27
C TYR A 72 16.67 -8.43 2.19
N SER A 73 17.05 -8.97 1.02
CA SER A 73 16.07 -9.26 -0.04
C SER A 73 15.00 -10.25 0.43
N TYR A 74 15.37 -11.26 1.21
CA TYR A 74 14.41 -12.17 1.82
C TYR A 74 13.47 -11.43 2.80
N ALA A 75 14.01 -10.62 3.70
CA ALA A 75 13.22 -9.84 4.62
C ALA A 75 12.21 -8.91 3.93
N LEU A 76 12.63 -8.23 2.87
CA LEU A 76 11.74 -7.38 2.07
C LEU A 76 10.71 -8.19 1.30
N GLY A 77 11.07 -9.37 0.81
CA GLY A 77 10.13 -10.31 0.23
C GLY A 77 9.00 -10.66 1.19
N LEU A 78 9.32 -10.89 2.48
CA LEU A 78 8.32 -11.14 3.52
C LEU A 78 7.43 -9.93 3.80
N LEU A 79 8.02 -8.74 3.91
CA LEU A 79 7.27 -7.48 4.06
C LEU A 79 6.30 -7.29 2.90
N ARG A 80 6.80 -7.49 1.67
CA ARG A 80 6.04 -7.38 0.43
C ARG A 80 4.90 -8.39 0.36
N ARG A 81 5.17 -9.62 0.78
CA ARG A 81 4.11 -10.63 0.85
C ARG A 81 3.05 -10.26 1.89
N GLY A 82 3.49 -9.70 3.02
CA GLY A 82 2.64 -9.24 4.11
C GLY A 82 1.62 -8.20 3.65
N TRP A 83 2.08 -7.12 3.02
CA TRP A 83 1.16 -6.08 2.55
C TRP A 83 0.28 -6.50 1.36
N PHE A 84 0.55 -7.63 0.69
CA PHE A 84 -0.34 -8.15 -0.35
C PHE A 84 -1.44 -9.03 0.23
N MET A 85 -1.14 -9.79 1.27
CA MET A 85 -2.03 -10.82 1.80
C MET A 85 -2.84 -10.37 3.00
N LEU A 86 -2.27 -9.51 3.85
CA LEU A 86 -2.93 -9.07 5.08
C LEU A 86 -3.92 -7.96 4.76
N SER A 87 -5.19 -8.17 5.10
CA SER A 87 -6.22 -7.12 4.97
C SER A 87 -6.57 -6.46 6.32
N CYS A 88 -6.11 -7.05 7.42
CA CYS A 88 -6.29 -6.50 8.76
C CYS A 88 -5.51 -5.19 8.92
N HIS A 89 -6.22 -4.09 9.20
CA HIS A 89 -5.61 -2.77 9.41
C HIS A 89 -4.56 -2.76 10.52
N GLN A 90 -4.76 -3.54 11.59
CA GLN A 90 -3.80 -3.61 12.69
C GLN A 90 -2.48 -4.26 12.25
N SER A 91 -2.56 -5.31 11.44
CA SER A 91 -1.38 -6.00 10.90
C SER A 91 -0.64 -5.10 9.90
N LEU A 92 -1.36 -4.44 8.98
CA LEU A 92 -0.76 -3.48 8.04
C LEU A 92 -0.12 -2.29 8.75
N ALA A 93 -0.74 -1.78 9.81
CA ALA A 93 -0.19 -0.69 10.61
C ALA A 93 1.13 -1.08 11.28
N LYS A 94 1.23 -2.30 11.81
CA LYS A 94 2.49 -2.84 12.37
C LYS A 94 3.56 -2.98 11.31
N LEU A 95 3.21 -3.44 10.11
CA LEU A 95 4.16 -3.49 9.00
C LEU A 95 4.61 -2.09 8.57
N ALA A 96 3.72 -1.10 8.57
CA ALA A 96 4.08 0.29 8.25
C ALA A 96 5.04 0.87 9.30
N ASP A 97 4.74 0.71 10.59
CA ASP A 97 5.65 1.11 11.68
C ASP A 97 7.00 0.42 11.57
N PHE A 98 6.98 -0.88 11.29
CA PHE A 98 8.20 -1.66 11.13
C PHE A 98 9.03 -1.22 9.93
N THR A 99 8.37 -0.84 8.83
CA THR A 99 9.03 -0.28 7.64
C THR A 99 9.72 1.04 7.96
N ILE A 100 9.05 1.92 8.71
CA ILE A 100 9.61 3.19 9.18
C ILE A 100 10.84 2.94 10.08
N GLU A 101 10.71 2.05 11.07
CA GLU A 101 11.81 1.76 12.00
C GLU A 101 13.00 1.10 11.30
N THR A 102 12.74 0.27 10.29
CA THR A 102 13.81 -0.36 9.49
C THR A 102 14.55 0.69 8.65
N ALA A 103 13.85 1.67 8.08
CA ALA A 103 14.46 2.74 7.29
C ALA A 103 15.29 3.74 8.11
N LYS A 104 15.21 3.70 9.46
CA LYS A 104 16.00 4.52 10.38
C LYS A 104 17.34 3.87 10.79
N LEU A 105 17.61 2.62 10.40
CA LEU A 105 18.78 1.90 10.87
C LEU A 105 20.09 2.51 10.30
N PRO A 106 21.21 2.53 11.05
CA PRO A 106 22.45 3.18 10.60
C PRO A 106 22.99 2.69 9.25
N GLU A 107 22.94 1.37 8.98
CA GLU A 107 23.36 0.81 7.68
C GLU A 107 22.35 1.03 6.55
N THR A 108 21.20 1.65 6.82
CA THR A 108 20.31 2.16 5.77
C THR A 108 20.67 3.57 5.34
N VAL A 109 21.61 4.21 6.05
CA VAL A 109 22.09 5.58 5.83
C VAL A 109 23.59 5.61 5.48
N GLU A 110 24.40 4.72 6.04
CA GLU A 110 25.83 4.63 5.72
C GLU A 110 26.08 3.87 4.42
N LEU A 111 26.52 4.64 3.43
CA LEU A 111 26.75 4.25 2.05
C LEU A 111 27.94 3.30 1.95
N ILE A 112 27.77 2.14 1.33
CA ILE A 112 28.89 1.41 0.74
C ILE A 112 29.15 2.11 -0.61
N ASP A 113 30.31 2.72 -0.80
CA ASP A 113 30.73 3.41 -2.04
C ASP A 113 29.84 4.57 -2.54
N GLY A 114 29.00 5.16 -1.68
CA GLY A 114 28.12 6.26 -2.08
C GLY A 114 26.75 5.83 -2.62
N GLU A 115 26.42 4.52 -2.60
CA GLU A 115 25.11 4.01 -3.02
C GLU A 115 24.14 3.86 -1.83
N GLN A 116 22.91 4.37 -1.98
CA GLN A 116 21.82 4.18 -1.02
C GLN A 116 21.57 2.69 -0.78
N TRP A 117 21.18 2.33 0.44
CA TRP A 117 20.74 0.98 0.85
C TRP A 117 19.95 0.30 -0.29
N PRO A 118 20.55 -0.67 -1.03
CA PRO A 118 19.92 -1.27 -2.21
C PRO A 118 18.52 -1.86 -1.91
N PRO A 119 18.29 -2.49 -0.73
CA PRO A 119 16.97 -2.94 -0.33
C PRO A 119 15.94 -1.80 -0.16
N LEU A 120 16.32 -0.59 0.30
CA LEU A 120 15.38 0.54 0.37
C LEU A 120 14.90 0.96 -1.01
N LEU A 121 15.82 0.99 -1.97
CA LEU A 121 15.53 1.35 -3.35
C LEU A 121 14.63 0.28 -3.99
N GLU A 122 14.90 -1.00 -3.72
CA GLU A 122 14.03 -2.11 -4.12
C GLU A 122 12.64 -1.99 -3.49
N LEU A 123 12.57 -1.64 -2.21
CA LEU A 123 11.31 -1.43 -1.51
C LEU A 123 10.52 -0.27 -2.13
N LYS A 124 11.18 0.87 -2.37
CA LYS A 124 10.61 2.03 -3.07
C LYS A 124 10.09 1.64 -4.45
N ARG A 125 10.89 0.90 -5.23
CA ARG A 125 10.48 0.42 -6.56
C ARG A 125 9.27 -0.51 -6.43
N ALA A 126 9.27 -1.46 -5.50
CA ALA A 126 8.17 -2.38 -5.29
C ALA A 126 6.86 -1.68 -4.85
N LEU A 127 6.96 -0.66 -4.00
CA LEU A 127 5.83 0.21 -3.64
C LEU A 127 5.31 0.96 -4.88
N ASN A 128 6.22 1.58 -5.63
CA ASN A 128 5.86 2.33 -6.83
C ASN A 128 5.16 1.46 -7.87
N ASP A 129 5.76 0.32 -8.22
CA ASP A 129 5.23 -0.62 -9.21
C ASP A 129 3.87 -1.17 -8.75
N GLY A 130 3.75 -1.51 -7.46
CA GLY A 130 2.52 -2.03 -6.88
C GLY A 130 1.37 -1.02 -6.83
N LEU A 131 1.65 0.28 -6.83
CA LEU A 131 0.63 1.33 -6.81
C LEU A 131 0.17 1.76 -8.21
N GLN A 132 0.94 1.45 -9.28
CA GLN A 132 0.63 1.91 -10.64
C GLN A 132 -0.78 1.53 -11.09
N SER A 133 -1.15 0.25 -10.96
CA SER A 133 -2.50 -0.19 -11.30
C SER A 133 -2.82 -1.60 -10.81
N LEU A 134 -4.11 -1.93 -10.84
CA LEU A 134 -4.62 -3.26 -10.54
C LEU A 134 -4.15 -4.32 -11.56
N GLU A 135 -3.94 -3.93 -12.82
CA GLU A 135 -3.46 -4.82 -13.88
C GLU A 135 -2.10 -5.44 -13.57
N PHE A 136 -1.29 -4.81 -12.72
CA PHE A 136 -0.02 -5.36 -12.22
C PHE A 136 -0.19 -6.71 -11.50
N TYR A 137 -1.38 -6.94 -10.92
CA TYR A 137 -1.70 -8.14 -10.14
C TYR A 137 -2.49 -9.18 -10.93
N LEU A 138 -2.90 -8.85 -12.15
CA LEU A 138 -3.58 -9.81 -13.00
C LEU A 138 -2.54 -10.77 -13.61
N PRO A 139 -2.76 -12.08 -13.56
CA PRO A 139 -1.85 -13.03 -14.17
C PRO A 139 -1.84 -12.85 -15.69
N VAL A 140 -0.65 -12.82 -16.28
CA VAL A 140 -0.44 -12.60 -17.73
C VAL A 140 -0.99 -13.77 -18.56
N GLU A 141 -0.82 -14.99 -18.06
CA GLU A 141 -1.37 -16.23 -18.61
C GLU A 141 -1.74 -17.13 -17.43
N SER A 142 -3.02 -17.51 -17.30
CA SER A 142 -3.49 -18.23 -16.11
C SER A 142 -4.58 -19.25 -16.44
N SER A 143 -4.43 -20.46 -15.90
CA SER A 143 -5.50 -21.47 -15.81
C SER A 143 -6.52 -21.15 -14.71
N VAL A 144 -6.31 -20.08 -13.94
CA VAL A 144 -7.19 -19.61 -12.88
C VAL A 144 -8.39 -18.88 -13.48
N ASP A 145 -9.57 -19.10 -12.91
CA ASP A 145 -10.78 -18.37 -13.28
C ASP A 145 -10.51 -16.85 -13.25
N PRO A 146 -10.76 -16.12 -14.36
CA PRO A 146 -10.51 -14.67 -14.44
C PRO A 146 -11.23 -13.85 -13.36
N THR A 147 -12.35 -14.34 -12.86
CA THR A 147 -13.10 -13.72 -11.76
C THR A 147 -12.34 -13.82 -10.45
N VAL A 148 -11.79 -15.01 -10.16
CA VAL A 148 -11.00 -15.26 -8.94
C VAL A 148 -9.68 -14.50 -9.01
N ALA A 149 -8.97 -14.57 -10.14
CA ALA A 149 -7.74 -13.83 -10.35
C ALA A 149 -7.93 -12.32 -10.13
N ARG A 150 -9.04 -11.78 -10.63
CA ARG A 150 -9.40 -10.38 -10.42
C ARG A 150 -9.69 -10.06 -8.96
N GLN A 151 -10.46 -10.87 -8.25
CA GLN A 151 -10.73 -10.64 -6.82
C GLN A 151 -9.45 -10.60 -5.98
N VAL A 152 -8.48 -11.47 -6.30
CA VAL A 152 -7.16 -11.46 -5.67
C VAL A 152 -6.42 -10.16 -5.99
N ALA A 153 -6.41 -9.73 -7.27
CA ALA A 153 -5.78 -8.48 -7.69
C ALA A 153 -6.39 -7.24 -7.01
N GLU A 154 -7.72 -7.18 -6.92
CA GLU A 154 -8.46 -6.12 -6.22
C GLU A 154 -8.04 -6.03 -4.75
N ARG A 155 -7.98 -7.18 -4.08
CA ARG A 155 -7.56 -7.26 -2.68
C ARG A 155 -6.12 -6.82 -2.47
N GLN A 156 -5.20 -7.30 -3.31
CA GLN A 156 -3.77 -6.96 -3.21
C GLN A 156 -3.54 -5.47 -3.46
N TRP A 157 -4.18 -4.91 -4.49
CA TRP A 157 -4.05 -3.49 -4.81
C TRP A 157 -4.64 -2.59 -3.72
N ALA A 158 -5.71 -3.02 -3.05
CA ALA A 158 -6.24 -2.27 -1.93
C ALA A 158 -5.42 -2.40 -0.65
N ASN A 159 -4.86 -3.59 -0.37
CA ASN A 159 -3.98 -3.78 0.78
C ASN A 159 -2.72 -2.91 0.65
N ILE A 160 -2.13 -2.79 -0.56
CA ILE A 160 -0.97 -1.91 -0.76
C ILE A 160 -1.34 -0.43 -0.63
N ASN A 161 -2.50 0.02 -1.13
CA ASN A 161 -2.97 1.39 -0.92
C ASN A 161 -3.20 1.69 0.57
N THR A 162 -3.79 0.74 1.30
CA THR A 162 -3.99 0.84 2.75
C THR A 162 -2.67 0.92 3.49
N PHE A 163 -1.72 0.05 3.16
CA PHE A 163 -0.37 0.08 3.72
C PHE A 163 0.33 1.41 3.46
N CYS A 164 0.30 1.92 2.22
CA CYS A 164 0.93 3.19 1.87
C CYS A 164 0.27 4.40 2.53
N ALA A 165 -1.06 4.39 2.68
CA ALA A 165 -1.78 5.42 3.43
C ALA A 165 -1.39 5.42 4.92
N MET A 166 -1.23 4.24 5.53
CA MET A 166 -0.72 4.13 6.91
C MET A 166 0.73 4.60 7.02
N LEU A 167 1.57 4.25 6.04
CA LEU A 167 2.96 4.67 5.98
C LEU A 167 3.06 6.20 5.93
N LEU A 168 2.26 6.84 5.08
CA LEU A 168 2.17 8.30 4.98
C LEU A 168 1.70 8.93 6.30
N CYS A 169 0.58 8.45 6.83
CA CYS A 169 -0.01 8.99 8.07
C CYS A 169 0.97 8.93 9.25
N ARG A 170 1.79 7.87 9.33
CA ARG A 170 2.76 7.66 10.41
C ARG A 170 4.10 8.35 10.20
N ASN A 171 4.43 8.73 8.97
CA ASN A 171 5.67 9.43 8.62
C ASN A 171 5.41 10.64 7.70
N PRO A 172 4.62 11.63 8.14
CA PRO A 172 4.17 12.74 7.29
C PRO A 172 5.30 13.68 6.87
N THR A 173 6.31 13.86 7.73
CA THR A 173 7.46 14.74 7.50
C THR A 173 8.54 14.09 6.65
N GLY A 174 8.47 12.77 6.45
CA GLY A 174 9.40 12.05 5.61
C GLY A 174 10.83 12.04 6.11
N GLU A 175 11.05 11.88 7.42
CA GLU A 175 12.39 11.80 8.04
C GLU A 175 13.32 10.78 7.35
N THR A 176 12.74 9.87 6.58
CA THR A 176 13.40 8.99 5.61
C THR A 176 12.93 9.33 4.18
N ASP A 177 13.66 10.21 3.49
CA ASP A 177 13.34 10.74 2.15
C ASP A 177 12.94 9.66 1.11
N ALA A 178 13.46 8.45 1.25
CA ALA A 178 13.17 7.36 0.33
C ALA A 178 11.72 6.84 0.42
N LEU A 179 11.10 6.86 1.60
CA LEU A 179 9.75 6.31 1.83
C LEU A 179 8.64 7.35 1.65
N SER A 180 8.92 8.62 1.95
CA SER A 180 7.93 9.70 1.89
C SER A 180 7.47 10.00 0.46
N GLN A 181 8.38 9.95 -0.50
CA GLN A 181 8.05 10.17 -1.92
C GLN A 181 7.09 9.11 -2.49
N CYS A 182 7.20 7.86 -2.04
CA CYS A 182 6.35 6.77 -2.52
C CYS A 182 4.88 6.96 -2.13
N GLY A 183 4.61 7.48 -0.93
CA GLY A 183 3.23 7.70 -0.48
C GLY A 183 2.57 8.89 -1.18
N HIS A 184 3.31 9.97 -1.41
CA HIS A 184 2.74 11.25 -1.86
C HIS A 184 2.33 11.24 -3.33
N GLU A 185 3.16 10.72 -4.24
CA GLU A 185 2.86 10.83 -5.67
C GLU A 185 1.71 9.90 -6.07
N HIS A 186 1.71 8.69 -5.51
CA HIS A 186 0.72 7.67 -5.82
C HIS A 186 -0.64 7.92 -5.17
N CYS A 187 -0.69 8.60 -4.02
CA CYS A 187 -1.97 8.99 -3.43
C CYS A 187 -2.71 9.95 -4.36
N TRP A 188 -2.04 10.95 -4.92
CA TRP A 188 -2.65 11.90 -5.84
C TRP A 188 -3.06 11.25 -7.16
N PHE A 189 -2.22 10.36 -7.71
CA PHE A 189 -2.60 9.56 -8.89
C PHE A 189 -3.86 8.75 -8.66
N THR A 190 -3.96 8.10 -7.50
CA THR A 190 -5.13 7.31 -7.10
C THR A 190 -6.36 8.20 -6.93
N ILE A 191 -6.25 9.33 -6.23
CA ILE A 191 -7.35 10.27 -5.96
C ILE A 191 -7.88 10.88 -7.25
N VAL A 192 -7.01 11.44 -8.10
CA VAL A 192 -7.42 12.08 -9.35
C VAL A 192 -7.95 11.04 -10.34
N GLY A 193 -7.29 9.90 -10.46
CA GLY A 193 -7.76 8.79 -11.28
C GLY A 193 -9.13 8.24 -10.84
N ALA A 194 -9.47 8.32 -9.56
CA ALA A 194 -10.76 7.86 -9.02
C ALA A 194 -11.88 8.91 -9.11
N LEU A 195 -11.57 10.18 -8.82
CA LEU A 195 -12.59 11.19 -8.55
C LEU A 195 -12.75 12.23 -9.66
N GLU A 196 -11.69 12.49 -10.41
CA GLU A 196 -11.64 13.52 -11.45
C GLU A 196 -11.66 12.94 -12.87
N THR A 197 -11.59 11.62 -13.01
CA THR A 197 -11.76 10.93 -14.29
C THR A 197 -13.14 10.30 -14.34
N SER A 198 -13.87 10.50 -15.44
CA SER A 198 -15.16 9.85 -15.69
C SER A 198 -14.97 8.65 -16.63
N SER A 199 -15.61 7.53 -16.32
CA SER A 199 -15.80 6.39 -17.21
C SER A 199 -16.48 6.74 -18.53
N GLU A 200 -17.26 7.81 -18.55
CA GLU A 200 -17.99 8.27 -19.74
C GLU A 200 -17.08 8.83 -20.85
N ALA A 201 -15.84 9.22 -20.52
CA ALA A 201 -14.86 9.74 -21.49
C ALA A 201 -13.97 8.66 -22.14
N LEU A 202 -14.09 7.39 -21.73
CA LEU A 202 -13.27 6.29 -22.24
C LEU A 202 -13.95 5.58 -23.44
N PRO A 203 -13.21 5.16 -24.48
CA PRO A 203 -13.75 4.41 -25.62
C PRO A 203 -14.54 3.15 -25.20
N ASP A 204 -15.56 2.75 -25.97
CA ASP A 204 -16.49 1.64 -25.68
C ASP A 204 -15.80 0.26 -25.53
N SER A 205 -14.53 0.17 -25.93
CA SER A 205 -13.75 -1.07 -25.98
C SER A 205 -13.17 -1.52 -24.63
N LEU A 206 -13.21 -0.68 -23.59
CA LEU A 206 -12.76 -1.06 -22.23
C LEU A 206 -13.97 -1.21 -21.31
N PRO A 207 -14.02 -2.21 -20.42
CA PRO A 207 -15.12 -2.37 -19.47
C PRO A 207 -15.23 -1.16 -18.52
N ARG A 208 -16.03 -0.17 -18.94
CA ARG A 208 -16.09 1.23 -18.50
C ARG A 208 -16.36 1.44 -17.01
N ASN A 209 -16.97 0.49 -16.32
CA ASN A 209 -17.67 0.71 -15.05
C ASN A 209 -17.12 -0.13 -13.88
N ARG A 210 -16.04 -0.89 -14.09
CA ARG A 210 -15.49 -1.78 -13.05
C ARG A 210 -14.24 -1.22 -12.38
N LEU A 211 -13.28 -0.71 -13.17
CA LEU A 211 -12.04 -0.09 -12.65
C LEU A 211 -12.29 1.10 -11.71
N GLU A 212 -13.37 1.84 -11.90
CA GLU A 212 -13.73 2.98 -11.04
C GLU A 212 -14.02 2.54 -9.60
N LYS A 213 -14.62 1.37 -9.37
CA LYS A 213 -15.08 0.97 -8.04
C LYS A 213 -13.93 0.80 -7.05
N TYR A 214 -12.86 0.15 -7.51
CA TYR A 214 -11.67 -0.11 -6.70
C TYR A 214 -10.86 1.17 -6.51
N LYS A 215 -10.77 2.01 -7.55
CA LYS A 215 -10.11 3.32 -7.46
C LYS A 215 -10.79 4.22 -6.44
N VAL A 216 -12.12 4.22 -6.41
CA VAL A 216 -12.91 4.93 -5.39
C VAL A 216 -12.66 4.37 -3.99
N TRP A 217 -12.59 3.05 -3.84
CA TRP A 217 -12.21 2.44 -2.56
C TRP A 217 -10.81 2.89 -2.12
N ALA A 218 -9.80 2.74 -2.97
CA ALA A 218 -8.42 3.10 -2.67
C ALA A 218 -8.28 4.60 -2.33
N ALA A 219 -8.88 5.48 -3.14
CA ALA A 219 -8.93 6.91 -2.86
C ALA A 219 -9.63 7.19 -1.52
N GLY A 220 -10.72 6.49 -1.22
CA GLY A 220 -11.42 6.60 0.06
C GLY A 220 -10.52 6.27 1.24
N VAL A 221 -9.77 5.17 1.15
CA VAL A 221 -8.79 4.74 2.18
C VAL A 221 -7.71 5.81 2.42
N TRP A 222 -7.20 6.44 1.36
CA TRP A 222 -6.24 7.54 1.49
C TRP A 222 -6.80 8.71 2.32
N PHE A 223 -8.04 9.13 2.08
CA PHE A 223 -8.67 10.17 2.88
C PHE A 223 -8.98 9.70 4.30
N THR A 224 -9.53 8.50 4.48
CA THR A 224 -9.88 7.95 5.80
C THR A 224 -8.66 7.83 6.71
N LEU A 225 -7.52 7.38 6.18
CA LEU A 225 -6.33 7.10 6.99
C LEU A 225 -5.33 8.26 7.04
N ALA A 226 -5.19 9.02 5.95
CA ALA A 226 -4.16 10.05 5.82
C ALA A 226 -4.74 11.44 5.51
N GLY A 227 -6.06 11.65 5.54
CA GLY A 227 -6.70 12.91 5.15
C GLY A 227 -6.18 14.15 5.90
N SER A 228 -5.89 14.02 7.20
CA SER A 228 -5.30 15.12 8.00
C SER A 228 -3.86 15.45 7.60
N VAL A 229 -3.12 14.50 7.01
CA VAL A 229 -1.78 14.75 6.47
C VAL A 229 -1.89 15.31 5.06
N LEU A 230 -2.80 14.78 4.24
CA LEU A 230 -3.00 15.22 2.86
C LEU A 230 -3.38 16.70 2.77
N ILE A 231 -4.14 17.23 3.73
CA ILE A 231 -4.51 18.65 3.76
C ILE A 231 -3.31 19.56 4.03
N GLU A 232 -2.32 19.09 4.80
CA GLU A 232 -1.07 19.82 5.04
C GLU A 232 -0.19 19.80 3.78
N LEU A 233 -0.37 18.81 2.91
CA LEU A 233 0.33 18.67 1.63
C LEU A 233 -0.37 19.39 0.46
N ARG A 234 -1.43 20.17 0.71
CA ARG A 234 -2.28 20.80 -0.31
C ARG A 234 -1.60 21.90 -1.14
N ASP A 235 -0.50 22.46 -0.65
CA ASP A 235 0.23 23.52 -1.39
C ASP A 235 1.04 22.97 -2.57
N ARG A 236 0.97 21.65 -2.81
CA ARG A 236 1.54 21.00 -3.99
C ARG A 236 0.60 21.12 -5.19
N SER A 237 1.17 21.21 -6.39
CA SER A 237 0.41 21.08 -7.64
C SER A 237 0.39 19.62 -8.10
N TRP A 238 -0.77 19.22 -8.64
CA TRP A 238 -0.93 17.93 -9.30
C TRP A 238 -1.93 18.06 -10.45
N GLY A 239 -1.59 17.45 -11.59
CA GLY A 239 -2.34 17.62 -12.84
C GLY A 239 -3.85 17.38 -12.66
N PRO A 240 -4.73 18.28 -13.11
CA PRO A 240 -6.16 18.12 -12.96
C PRO A 240 -6.68 17.02 -13.88
N GLY A 241 -7.60 16.22 -13.36
CA GLY A 241 -8.38 15.29 -14.16
C GLY A 241 -9.54 16.00 -14.88
N PRO A 242 -10.10 15.37 -15.93
CA PRO A 242 -11.05 16.02 -16.83
C PRO A 242 -12.29 16.64 -16.16
N LEU A 243 -12.82 15.98 -15.12
CA LEU A 243 -14.01 16.47 -14.42
C LEU A 243 -13.75 17.73 -13.61
N TRP A 244 -12.56 17.86 -13.02
CA TRP A 244 -12.18 19.06 -12.28
C TRP A 244 -11.87 20.21 -13.25
N THR A 245 -11.15 19.93 -14.33
CA THR A 245 -10.91 20.91 -15.41
C THR A 245 -12.21 21.43 -16.01
N ALA A 246 -13.23 20.57 -16.18
CA ALA A 246 -14.53 20.98 -16.70
C ALA A 246 -15.29 21.95 -15.76
N GLU A 247 -14.99 21.96 -14.46
CA GLU A 247 -15.50 22.95 -13.50
C GLU A 247 -14.62 24.22 -13.44
N GLY A 248 -13.63 24.36 -14.33
CA GLY A 248 -12.69 25.49 -14.35
C GLY A 248 -11.52 25.33 -13.38
N GLY A 249 -11.30 24.12 -12.87
CA GLY A 249 -10.22 23.79 -11.96
C GLY A 249 -8.84 23.78 -12.61
N ASP A 250 -7.81 24.11 -11.83
CA ASP A 250 -6.39 24.08 -12.22
C ASP A 250 -5.63 22.96 -11.47
N GLU A 251 -4.29 22.97 -11.57
CA GLU A 251 -3.42 21.99 -10.91
C GLU A 251 -3.33 22.15 -9.39
N SER A 252 -3.84 23.26 -8.84
CA SER A 252 -3.74 23.57 -7.43
C SER A 252 -4.67 22.68 -6.61
N ILE A 253 -4.21 22.19 -5.46
CA ILE A 253 -5.05 21.42 -4.53
C ILE A 253 -5.73 22.39 -3.54
N THR A 254 -6.68 23.16 -4.06
CA THR A 254 -7.39 24.19 -3.28
C THR A 254 -8.50 23.60 -2.40
N THR A 255 -9.01 24.39 -1.46
CA THR A 255 -10.22 24.06 -0.69
C THR A 255 -11.40 23.72 -1.60
N GLU A 256 -11.52 24.39 -2.76
CA GLU A 256 -12.54 24.11 -3.77
C GLU A 256 -12.38 22.72 -4.37
N ARG A 257 -11.15 22.28 -4.68
CA ARG A 257 -10.86 20.93 -5.18
C ARG A 257 -11.15 19.85 -4.14
N TRP A 258 -10.85 20.12 -2.86
CA TRP A 258 -11.27 19.25 -1.76
C TRP A 258 -12.79 19.14 -1.64
N ARG A 259 -13.52 20.26 -1.73
CA ARG A 259 -15.00 20.25 -1.76
C ARG A 259 -15.53 19.51 -2.99
N PHE A 260 -14.85 19.62 -4.13
CA PHE A 260 -15.17 18.83 -5.32
C PHE A 260 -15.05 17.33 -5.03
N TRP A 261 -13.92 16.87 -4.48
CA TRP A 261 -13.73 15.47 -4.10
C TRP A 261 -14.76 14.99 -3.07
N GLN A 262 -15.08 15.81 -2.08
CA GLN A 262 -16.15 15.52 -1.12
C GLN A 262 -17.50 15.26 -1.83
N ARG A 263 -17.92 16.17 -2.73
CA ARG A 263 -19.17 16.02 -3.50
C ARG A 263 -19.13 14.75 -4.37
N ARG A 264 -17.99 14.46 -4.98
CA ARG A 264 -17.79 13.25 -5.80
C ARG A 264 -17.95 11.99 -4.96
N PHE A 265 -17.29 11.89 -3.80
CA PHE A 265 -17.46 10.76 -2.90
C PHE A 265 -18.91 10.59 -2.43
N SER A 266 -19.60 11.66 -2.05
CA SER A 266 -21.02 11.59 -1.68
C SER A 266 -21.88 11.03 -2.82
N LYS A 267 -21.71 11.55 -4.05
CA LYS A 267 -22.44 11.04 -5.23
C LYS A 267 -22.13 9.57 -5.51
N LEU A 268 -20.88 9.16 -5.35
CA LEU A 268 -20.43 7.79 -5.56
C LEU A 268 -20.96 6.85 -4.47
N ALA A 269 -21.01 7.30 -3.21
CA ALA A 269 -21.57 6.55 -2.09
C ALA A 269 -23.09 6.30 -2.21
N ASP A 270 -23.79 7.13 -2.97
CA ASP A 270 -25.22 6.94 -3.29
C ASP A 270 -25.43 6.11 -4.56
N SER A 271 -24.35 5.79 -5.29
CA SER A 271 -24.41 4.96 -6.49
C SER A 271 -24.63 3.49 -6.15
N ARG A 272 -25.58 2.86 -6.82
CA ARG A 272 -25.80 1.40 -6.75
C ARG A 272 -24.68 0.59 -7.42
N GLN A 273 -23.71 1.26 -8.03
CA GLN A 273 -22.64 0.60 -8.77
C GLN A 273 -21.46 0.20 -7.88
N LEU A 274 -21.26 0.80 -6.70
CA LEU A 274 -20.14 0.45 -5.83
C LEU A 274 -20.38 -0.86 -5.06
N SER A 275 -19.30 -1.51 -4.63
CA SER A 275 -19.38 -2.57 -3.61
C SER A 275 -19.77 -1.97 -2.25
N VAL A 276 -20.12 -2.83 -1.28
CA VAL A 276 -20.46 -2.39 0.09
C VAL A 276 -19.26 -1.70 0.73
N GLU A 277 -18.06 -2.23 0.53
CA GLU A 277 -16.80 -1.73 1.06
C GLU A 277 -16.44 -0.38 0.43
N ALA A 278 -16.49 -0.27 -0.91
CA ALA A 278 -16.22 0.97 -1.62
C ALA A 278 -17.24 2.07 -1.24
N THR A 279 -18.50 1.69 -1.03
CA THR A 279 -19.56 2.60 -0.56
C THR A 279 -19.25 3.12 0.84
N LYS A 280 -18.85 2.23 1.76
CA LYS A 280 -18.49 2.58 3.13
C LYS A 280 -17.31 3.56 3.14
N GLU A 281 -16.24 3.25 2.41
CA GLU A 281 -15.05 4.11 2.36
C GLU A 281 -15.33 5.45 1.67
N ALA A 282 -16.16 5.49 0.63
CA ALA A 282 -16.58 6.76 0.04
C ALA A 282 -17.34 7.64 1.04
N ARG A 283 -18.23 7.07 1.86
CA ARG A 283 -18.93 7.83 2.93
C ARG A 283 -17.98 8.32 4.01
N GLU A 284 -17.02 7.49 4.42
CA GLU A 284 -16.03 7.87 5.42
C GLU A 284 -15.10 8.98 4.91
N ALA A 285 -14.64 8.87 3.66
CA ALA A 285 -13.82 9.88 3.02
C ALA A 285 -14.55 11.22 2.90
N ALA A 286 -15.82 11.22 2.46
CA ALA A 286 -16.62 12.44 2.40
C ALA A 286 -16.79 13.11 3.77
N ARG A 287 -17.00 12.31 4.84
CA ARG A 287 -17.07 12.80 6.22
C ARG A 287 -15.73 13.37 6.69
N THR A 288 -14.64 12.65 6.41
CA THR A 288 -13.28 13.05 6.79
C THR A 288 -12.90 14.38 6.13
N ILE A 289 -13.14 14.51 4.81
CA ILE A 289 -12.92 15.78 4.10
C ILE A 289 -13.73 16.91 4.73
N SER A 290 -15.01 16.68 5.02
CA SER A 290 -15.86 17.70 5.66
C SER A 290 -15.32 18.13 7.02
N SER A 291 -14.84 17.18 7.83
CA SER A 291 -14.25 17.45 9.14
C SER A 291 -12.97 18.27 8.99
N VAL A 292 -12.09 17.88 8.08
CA VAL A 292 -10.78 18.53 7.85
C VAL A 292 -10.94 19.95 7.31
N LEU A 293 -11.95 20.20 6.46
CA LEU A 293 -12.24 21.54 5.93
C LEU A 293 -12.96 22.47 6.92
N SER A 294 -13.41 21.95 8.07
CA SER A 294 -14.10 22.75 9.09
C SER A 294 -13.13 23.40 10.10
N PHE A 295 -11.83 23.09 10.01
CA PHE A 295 -10.74 23.71 10.76
C PHE A 295 -10.04 24.77 9.90
#